data_AF-A0A356W799-F1
#
_entry.id   AF-A0A356W799-F1
#
_cell.length_a   1.000
_cell.length_b   1.000
_cell.length_c   1.000
_cell.angle_alpha   90.00
_cell.angle_beta   90.00
_cell.angle_gamma   90.00
#
_symmetry.space_group_name_H-M   'P 1'
#
loop_
_entity.id
_entity.type
_entity.pdbx_description
1 polymer ?
#
loop_
_entity_poly.entity_id
_entity_poly.type
_entity_poly.pdbx_seq_one_letter_code
_entity_poly.pdbx_strand_id
1 'polypeptide(L)' 'YDKIATYHDLPQTLIDKTAHFFEHYKDLEKGKWTRIEGWYGIEKARELIEAAVKRGQAEGA' A
#
# COMPACT_ATOMS: atom_id res chain seq x y z
N TYR A 1 -18.53 0.77 5.11
CA TYR A 1 -17.67 0.72 3.90
C TYR A 1 -18.35 0.02 2.73
N ASP A 2 -19.63 -0.34 2.88
CA ASP A 2 -20.39 -1.17 1.92
C ASP A 2 -20.57 -0.53 0.53
N LYS A 3 -20.29 0.77 0.40
CA LYS A 3 -20.32 1.54 -0.86
C LYS A 3 -18.93 1.83 -1.45
N ILE A 4 -17.87 1.26 -0.88
CA ILE A 4 -16.49 1.43 -1.34
C ILE A 4 -16.07 0.14 -2.03
N ALA A 5 -16.02 0.17 -3.35
CA ALA A 5 -15.58 -0.95 -4.16
C ALA A 5 -14.09 -0.82 -4.53
N THR A 6 -13.61 0.41 -4.74
CA THR A 6 -12.23 0.71 -5.11
C THR A 6 -11.67 1.87 -4.27
N TYR A 7 -10.36 2.05 -4.26
CA TYR A 7 -9.74 3.18 -3.56
C TYR A 7 -10.18 4.53 -4.17
N HIS A 8 -10.61 4.57 -5.43
CA HIS A 8 -11.17 5.77 -6.05
C HIS A 8 -12.50 6.23 -5.43
N ASP A 9 -13.20 5.36 -4.69
CA ASP A 9 -14.42 5.74 -3.97
C ASP A 9 -14.11 6.47 -2.65
N LEU A 10 -12.83 6.50 -2.24
CA LEU A 10 -12.39 7.25 -1.08
C LEU A 10 -12.22 8.74 -1.42
N PRO A 11 -12.37 9.65 -0.45
CA PRO A 11 -12.06 11.06 -0.65
C PRO A 11 -10.61 11.23 -1.12
N GLN A 12 -10.39 11.99 -2.19
CA GLN A 12 -9.05 12.23 -2.75
C GLN A 12 -8.06 12.75 -1.69
N THR A 13 -8.51 13.62 -0.78
CA THR A 13 -7.69 14.11 0.33
C THR A 13 -7.16 13.02 1.24
N LEU A 14 -7.88 11.90 1.42
CA LEU A 14 -7.39 10.77 2.19
C LEU A 14 -6.25 10.07 1.45
N ILE A 15 -6.43 9.80 0.15
CA ILE A 15 -5.43 9.19 -0.73
C ILE A 15 -4.14 10.04 -0.71
N ASP A 16 -4.28 11.36 -0.89
CA ASP A 16 -3.15 12.30 -0.92
C ASP A 16 -2.43 12.36 0.44
N LYS A 17 -3.18 12.40 1.55
CA LYS A 17 -2.60 12.38 2.90
C LYS A 17 -1.85 11.09 3.19
N THR A 18 -2.36 9.94 2.75
CA THR A 18 -1.67 8.66 2.91
C THR A 18 -0.36 8.64 2.12
N ALA A 19 -0.37 9.12 0.87
CA ALA A 19 0.86 9.22 0.07
C ALA A 19 1.88 10.16 0.73
N HIS A 20 1.47 11.37 1.10
CA HIS A 20 2.32 12.36 1.75
C HIS A 20 2.95 11.83 3.05
N PHE A 21 2.17 11.11 3.87
CA PHE A 21 2.70 10.50 5.07
C PHE A 21 3.87 9.55 4.77
N PHE A 22 3.69 8.61 3.83
CA PHE A 22 4.73 7.63 3.52
C PHE A 22 5.95 8.21 2.80
N GLU A 23 5.77 9.31 2.08
CA GLU A 23 6.87 10.06 1.47
C GLU A 23 7.78 10.67 2.55
N HIS A 24 7.21 11.21 3.63
CA HIS A 24 7.96 12.03 4.60
C HIS A 24 8.25 11.39 5.96
N TYR A 25 7.56 10.31 6.36
CA TYR A 25 7.66 9.80 7.74
C TYR A 25 9.07 9.35 8.15
N LYS A 26 9.97 9.15 7.17
CA LYS A 26 11.36 8.71 7.36
C LYS A 26 12.39 9.81 7.11
N ASP A 27 11.99 11.06 6.87
CA ASP A 27 12.92 12.12 6.45
C ASP A 27 14.07 12.37 7.44
N LEU A 28 13.85 12.08 8.72
CA LEU A 28 14.86 12.23 9.78
C LEU A 28 15.57 10.91 10.16
N GLU A 29 15.22 9.80 9.50
CA GLU A 29 15.86 8.51 9.71
C GLU A 29 17.04 8.33 8.75
N LYS A 30 18.26 8.64 9.23
CA LYS A 30 19.48 8.61 8.42
C LYS A 30 19.63 7.30 7.63
N GLY A 31 19.71 7.42 6.30
CA GLY A 31 19.91 6.29 5.38
C GLY A 31 18.62 5.56 4.99
N LYS A 32 17.46 5.97 5.51
CA LYS A 32 16.16 5.43 5.08
C LYS A 32 15.49 6.40 4.12
N TRP A 33 14.79 5.83 3.14
CA TRP A 33 13.98 6.57 2.17
C TRP A 33 12.80 5.71 1.75
N THR A 34 11.82 6.34 1.12
CA THR A 34 10.66 5.70 0.51
C THR A 34 10.49 6.24 -0.90
N ARG A 35 10.08 5.41 -1.86
CA ARG A 35 9.62 5.84 -3.17
C ARG A 35 8.23 5.29 -3.40
N ILE A 36 7.32 6.17 -3.80
CA ILE A 36 5.97 5.80 -4.16
C ILE A 36 5.94 5.50 -5.66
N GLU A 37 5.54 4.28 -6.02
CA GLU A 37 5.36 3.89 -7.43
C GLU A 37 3.96 4.25 -7.95
N GLY A 38 2.99 4.36 -7.04
CA GLY A 38 1.63 4.79 -7.33
C GLY A 38 0.58 3.98 -6.57
N TRP A 39 -0.67 4.22 -6.92
CA TRP A 39 -1.83 3.47 -6.42
C TRP A 39 -2.25 2.45 -7.47
N TYR A 40 -2.54 1.23 -7.03
CA TYR A 40 -3.00 0.14 -7.90
C TYR A 40 -4.37 -0.34 -7.47
N GLY A 41 -5.13 -0.86 -8.44
CA GLY A 41 -6.48 -1.36 -8.22
C GLY A 41 -6.55 -2.71 -7.48
N ILE A 42 -7.79 -3.16 -7.30
CA ILE A 42 -8.15 -4.35 -6.51
C ILE A 42 -7.40 -5.60 -6.97
N GLU A 43 -7.26 -5.82 -8.28
CA GLU A 43 -6.63 -7.04 -8.79
C GLU A 43 -5.16 -7.13 -8.39
N LYS A 44 -4.42 -6.02 -8.45
CA LYS A 44 -3.03 -5.99 -8.00
C LYS A 44 -2.92 -6.22 -6.49
N ALA A 45 -3.86 -5.67 -5.71
CA ALA A 45 -3.91 -5.91 -4.28
C ALA A 45 -4.14 -7.39 -3.95
N ARG A 46 -5.10 -8.06 -4.63
CA ARG A 46 -5.36 -9.50 -4.47
C ARG A 46 -4.14 -10.35 -4.83
N GLU A 47 -3.51 -10.07 -5.98
CA GLU A 47 -2.29 -10.74 -6.43
C GLU A 47 -1.19 -10.68 -5.36
N LEU A 48 -0.95 -9.51 -4.78
CA LEU A 48 0.08 -9.32 -3.74
C LEU A 48 -0.25 -10.06 -2.44
N ILE A 49 -1.53 -10.11 -2.04
CA ILE A 49 -1.98 -10.85 -0.86
C ILE A 49 -1.74 -12.35 -1.04
N GLU A 50 -2.18 -12.92 -2.16
CA GLU A 50 -1.98 -14.34 -2.47
C GLU A 50 -0.50 -14.70 -2.53
N ALA A 51 0.31 -13.86 -3.19
CA ALA A 51 1.75 -14.05 -3.27
C ALA A 51 2.41 -14.00 -1.88
N ALA A 52 1.96 -13.10 -0.99
CA ALA A 52 2.46 -13.01 0.38
C ALA A 52 2.11 -14.25 1.22
N VAL A 53 0.87 -14.75 1.13
CA VAL A 53 0.43 -15.99 1.81
C VAL A 53 1.28 -17.18 1.36
N LYS A 54 1.48 -17.33 0.05
CA LYS A 54 2.30 -18.41 -0.51
C LYS A 54 3.76 -18.35 -0.01
N ARG A 55 4.37 -17.15 0.04
CA ARG A 55 5.73 -16.98 0.58
C ARG A 55 5.80 -17.34 2.06
N GLY A 56 4.87 -16.85 2.88
CA GLY A 56 4.84 -17.15 4.32
C GLY A 56 4.68 -18.64 4.62
N GLN A 57 3.91 -19.37 3.82
CA GLN A 57 3.80 -20.84 3.95
C GLN A 57 5.08 -21.57 3.58
N ALA A 58 5.83 -21.09 2.59
CA ALA A 58 7.09 -21.68 2.18
C ALA A 58 8.25 -21.40 3.16
N GLU A 59 8.22 -20.26 3.85
CA GLU A 59 9.22 -19.91 4.88
C GLU A 59 8.99 -20.64 6.22
N GLY A 60 7.77 -21.12 6.46
CA GLY A 60 7.40 -21.87 7.68
C GLY A 60 7.48 -23.40 7.55
N ALA A 61 7.91 -23.93 6.39
CA ALA A 61 8.09 -25.35 6.10
C ALA A 61 9.58 -25.71 6.04
#